data_AF-A0A821WWT4-F1
#
_entry.id   AF-A0A821WWT4-F1
#
_cell.length_a   1.000
_cell.length_b   1.000
_cell.length_c   1.000
_cell.angle_alpha   90.00
_cell.angle_beta   90.00
_cell.angle_gamma   90.00
#
_symmetry.space_group_name_H-M   'P 1'
#
loop_
_entity.id
_entity.type
_entity.pdbx_description
1 polymer ?
#
loop_
_entity_poly.entity_id
_entity_poly.type
_entity_poly.pdbx_seq_one_letter_code
_entity_poly.pdbx_strand_id
1 'polypeptide(L)' 'DEHLHDGFNMLGVSQGSLIVRGAVERCSLPVYNLITLVGAHQGVFGDPPLKSLPPQFWDLISKYAYEESVQNVISIAGFW' A
#
# COMPACT_ATOMS: atom_id res chain seq x y z
N ASP A 1 9.94 -17.76 -10.12
CA ASP A 1 11.12 -18.25 -9.39
C ASP A 1 10.85 -19.70 -9.03
N GLU A 2 11.70 -20.63 -9.46
CA GLU A 2 11.52 -22.06 -9.19
C GLU A 2 11.49 -22.36 -7.68
N HIS A 3 12.18 -21.56 -6.87
CA HIS A 3 12.22 -21.73 -5.42
C HIS A 3 10.92 -21.36 -4.70
N LEU A 4 9.97 -20.69 -5.38
CA LEU A 4 8.69 -20.28 -4.81
C LEU A 4 7.52 -21.15 -5.27
N HIS A 5 7.76 -22.15 -6.14
CA HIS A 5 6.71 -22.99 -6.73
C HIS A 5 5.93 -23.77 -5.68
N ASP A 6 6.62 -24.34 -4.70
CA ASP A 6 5.99 -25.21 -3.70
C ASP A 6 5.22 -24.41 -2.63
N GLY A 7 5.42 -23.10 -2.61
CA GLY A 7 4.74 -22.14 -1.74
C GLY A 7 5.70 -21.37 -0.85
N PHE A 8 5.20 -20.27 -0.28
CA PHE A 8 6.02 -19.34 0.50
C PHE A 8 5.22 -18.58 1.55
N ASN A 9 5.91 -18.05 2.56
CA ASN A 9 5.33 -17.04 3.43
C ASN A 9 5.52 -15.66 2.80
N MET A 10 4.53 -14.79 2.93
CA MET A 10 4.55 -13.46 2.36
C MET A 10 4.53 -12.42 3.49
N LEU A 11 5.46 -11.48 3.46
CA LEU A 11 5.55 -10.38 4.40
C LEU A 11 5.26 -9.05 3.68
N GLY A 12 4.22 -8.36 4.11
CA GLY A 12 3.96 -6.97 3.73
C GLY A 12 4.35 -6.03 4.86
N VAL A 13 5.09 -4.97 4.56
CA VAL A 13 5.45 -3.93 5.54
C VAL A 13 4.85 -2.61 5.09
N SER A 14 4.23 -1.88 6.02
CA SER A 14 3.60 -0.59 5.74
C SER A 14 2.61 -0.67 4.57
N GLN A 15 2.74 0.18 3.54
CA GLN A 15 1.92 0.13 2.34
C GLN A 15 2.02 -1.22 1.63
N GLY A 16 3.18 -1.88 1.70
CA GLY A 16 3.37 -3.22 1.14
C GLY A 16 2.31 -4.21 1.62
N SER A 17 1.80 -4.05 2.85
CA SER A 17 0.69 -4.87 3.40
C SER A 17 -0.58 -4.84 2.55
N LEU A 18 -0.94 -3.68 2.00
CA LEU A 18 -2.11 -3.54 1.12
C LEU A 18 -1.86 -4.20 -0.24
N ILE A 19 -0.66 -4.02 -0.78
CA ILE A 19 -0.25 -4.61 -2.06
C ILE A 19 -0.28 -6.13 -1.97
N VAL A 20 0.36 -6.71 -0.96
CA VAL A 20 0.44 -8.17 -0.82
C VAL A 20 -0.91 -8.79 -0.44
N ARG A 21 -1.75 -8.10 0.35
CA ARG A 21 -3.13 -8.54 0.60
C ARG A 21 -3.92 -8.58 -0.70
N GLY A 22 -3.87 -7.51 -1.49
CA GLY A 22 -4.55 -7.46 -2.79
C GLY A 22 -4.04 -8.52 -3.77
N ALA A 23 -2.74 -8.81 -3.76
CA ALA A 23 -2.16 -9.87 -4.57
C ALA A 23 -2.68 -11.25 -4.15
N VAL A 24 -2.74 -11.56 -2.86
CA VAL A 24 -3.31 -12.82 -2.34
C VAL A 24 -4.81 -12.94 -2.63
N GLU A 25 -5.56 -11.83 -2.57
CA GLU A 25 -7.01 -11.82 -2.82
C GLU A 25 -7.37 -11.96 -4.30
N ARG A 26 -6.52 -11.45 -5.21
CA ARG A 26 -6.82 -11.38 -6.64
C ARG A 26 -6.08 -12.40 -7.49
N CYS A 27 -4.97 -12.93 -7.00
CA CYS A 27 -4.11 -13.86 -7.73
C CYS A 27 -4.05 -15.20 -6.99
N SER A 28 -3.99 -16.31 -7.73
CA SER A 28 -3.79 -17.65 -7.18
C SER A 28 -2.33 -17.89 -6.77
N LEU A 29 -1.84 -17.17 -5.78
CA LEU A 29 -0.46 -17.30 -5.26
C LEU A 29 -0.38 -18.43 -4.22
N PRO A 30 0.70 -19.24 -4.20
CA PRO A 30 0.88 -20.33 -3.22
C PRO A 30 1.39 -19.79 -1.87
N VAL A 31 0.65 -18.85 -1.27
CA VAL A 31 1.02 -18.23 0.01
C VAL A 31 0.52 -19.10 1.17
N TYR A 32 1.43 -19.50 2.07
CA TYR A 32 1.09 -20.24 3.28
C TYR A 32 0.56 -19.31 4.38
N ASN A 33 1.36 -18.29 4.71
CA ASN A 33 1.00 -17.27 5.68
C ASN A 33 1.26 -15.89 5.09
N LEU A 34 0.27 -15.02 5.20
CA LEU A 34 0.43 -13.60 4.97
C LEU A 34 0.65 -12.90 6.32
N ILE A 35 1.82 -12.33 6.51
CA ILE A 35 2.17 -11.50 7.67
C ILE A 35 2.19 -10.05 7.22
N THR A 36 1.52 -9.18 7.99
CA THR A 36 1.54 -7.73 7.73
C THR A 36 2.08 -6.98 8.92
N LEU A 37 3.08 -6.13 8.70
CA LEU A 37 3.68 -5.28 9.73
C LEU A 37 3.31 -3.83 9.44
N VAL A 38 2.74 -3.15 10.44
CA VAL A 38 2.32 -1.73 10.38
C VAL A 38 1.47 -1.37 9.15
N GLY A 39 0.64 -2.32 8.70
CA GLY A 39 -0.19 -2.16 7.49
C GLY A 39 -1.48 -1.36 7.71
N ALA A 40 -1.80 -0.48 6.76
CA ALA A 40 -3.00 0.35 6.79
C ALA A 40 -4.21 -0.33 6.13
N HIS A 41 -4.68 -1.46 6.69
CA HIS A 41 -5.76 -2.28 6.09
C HIS A 41 -7.10 -1.56 5.90
N GLN A 42 -7.37 -0.51 6.68
CA GLN A 42 -8.56 0.33 6.58
C GLN A 42 -8.26 1.70 5.95
N GLY A 43 -7.17 1.80 5.20
CA GLY A 43 -6.69 3.06 4.63
C GLY A 43 -6.02 3.95 5.68
N VAL A 44 -5.71 5.17 5.25
CA VAL A 44 -5.12 6.23 6.07
C VAL A 44 -5.87 7.53 5.86
N PHE A 45 -5.81 8.42 6.83
CA PHE A 45 -6.37 9.76 6.71
C PHE A 45 -5.43 10.77 7.38
N GLY A 46 -5.17 11.89 6.68
CA GLY A 46 -4.24 12.93 7.10
C GLY A 46 -2.77 12.63 6.76
N ASP A 47 -1.93 13.65 6.91
CA ASP A 47 -0.46 13.53 6.86
C ASP A 47 0.03 13.24 8.28
N PRO A 48 0.93 12.26 8.48
CA PRO A 48 1.64 12.14 9.74
C PRO A 48 2.33 13.48 10.08
N PRO A 49 2.42 13.86 11.37
CA PRO A 49 2.96 15.15 11.82
C PRO A 49 4.40 15.45 11.37
N LEU A 50 5.11 14.46 10.82
CA LEU A 50 6.40 14.58 10.17
C LEU A 50 6.21 15.13 8.75
N LYS A 51 5.88 16.43 8.61
CA LYS A 51 5.70 17.18 7.34
C LYS A 51 6.67 16.75 6.22
N SER A 52 6.37 15.68 5.49
CA SER A 52 7.22 15.19 4.41
C SER A 52 6.69 15.60 3.04
N LEU A 53 5.43 16.07 2.96
CA LEU A 53 4.90 16.67 1.74
C LEU A 53 5.09 18.19 1.71
N PRO A 54 5.64 18.71 0.60
CA PRO A 54 5.53 20.12 0.30
C PRO A 54 4.05 20.56 0.28
N PRO A 55 3.72 21.77 0.78
CA PRO A 55 2.34 22.28 0.90
C PRO A 55 1.48 22.13 -0.36
N GLN A 56 2.09 22.21 -1.54
CA GLN A 56 1.40 22.08 -2.83
C GLN A 56 0.82 20.68 -3.10
N PHE A 57 1.30 19.63 -2.43
CA PHE A 57 0.80 18.26 -2.61
C PHE A 57 -0.35 17.92 -1.67
N TRP A 58 -0.59 18.75 -0.65
CA TRP A 58 -1.66 18.51 0.32
C TRP A 58 -3.05 18.53 -0.30
N ASP A 59 -3.30 19.44 -1.24
CA ASP A 59 -4.60 19.50 -1.91
C ASP A 59 -4.87 18.21 -2.71
N LEU A 60 -3.84 17.56 -3.25
CA LEU A 60 -3.99 16.32 -4.00
C LEU A 60 -4.49 15.18 -3.11
N ILE A 61 -4.01 15.08 -1.87
CA ILE A 61 -4.41 14.02 -0.94
C ILE A 61 -5.63 14.37 -0.07
N SER A 62 -5.94 15.66 0.11
CA SER A 62 -7.04 16.11 0.98
C SER A 62 -8.31 16.52 0.24
N LYS A 63 -8.19 17.00 -1.01
CA LYS A 63 -9.32 17.46 -1.83
C LYS A 63 -9.54 16.60 -3.08
N TYR A 64 -8.45 16.17 -3.72
CA TYR A 64 -8.51 15.51 -5.04
C TYR A 64 -8.18 14.01 -5.02
N ALA A 65 -8.15 13.36 -3.85
CA ALA A 65 -7.75 11.95 -3.72
C ALA A 65 -8.66 10.96 -4.48
N TYR A 66 -9.87 11.40 -4.83
CA TYR A 66 -10.85 10.60 -5.58
C TYR A 66 -10.92 10.96 -7.08
N GLU A 67 -10.06 11.87 -7.55
CA GLU A 67 -9.93 12.17 -8.97
C GLU A 67 -9.04 11.13 -9.65
N GLU A 68 -9.47 10.63 -10.81
CA GLU A 68 -8.76 9.58 -11.56
C GLU A 68 -7.32 10.00 -11.92
N SER A 69 -7.15 11.27 -12.33
CA SER A 69 -5.83 11.83 -12.65
C SER A 69 -4.88 11.81 -11.46
N VAL A 70 -5.40 11.97 -10.23
CA VAL A 70 -4.62 11.91 -9.01
C VAL A 70 -4.33 10.46 -8.62
N GLN A 71 -5.32 9.57 -8.68
CA GLN A 71 -5.15 8.14 -8.35
C GLN A 71 -4.15 7.42 -9.27
N ASN A 72 -3.98 7.91 -10.51
CA ASN A 72 -3.01 7.38 -11.46
C ASN A 72 -1.57 7.88 -11.25
N VAL A 73 -1.37 8.96 -10.49
CA VAL A 73 -0.05 9.60 -10.29
C VAL A 73 0.44 9.45 -8.86
N ILE A 74 -0.48 9.49 -7.90
CA ILE A 74 -0.19 9.47 -6.48
C ILE A 74 -0.73 8.19 -5.89
N SER A 75 0.18 7.33 -5.49
CA SER A 75 -0.14 6.29 -4.52
C SER A 75 0.10 6.84 -3.12
N ILE A 76 -0.48 6.18 -2.13
CA ILE A 76 -0.22 6.45 -0.69
C ILE A 76 1.25 6.10 -0.33
N ALA A 77 2.15 5.91 -1.31
CA ALA A 77 3.48 5.28 -1.16
C ALA A 77 4.56 6.23 -0.64
N GLY A 78 4.21 7.45 -0.24
CA GLY A 78 5.16 8.45 0.24
C GLY A 78 5.31 8.52 1.76
N PHE A 79 4.50 7.80 2.54
CA PHE A 79 4.42 7.98 3.99
C PHE A 79 4.48 6.63 4.65
N TRP A 80 5.70 6.17 4.91
CA TRP A 80 6.18 5.26 5.97
C TRP A 80 7.56 4.71 5.58
#